data_AF-A0ABD1S8I5-F1
#
_entry.id   AF-A0ABD1S8I5-F1
#
_cell.length_a   1.000
_cell.length_b   1.000
_cell.length_c   1.000
_cell.angle_alpha   90.00
_cell.angle_beta   90.00
_cell.angle_gamma   90.00
#
_symmetry.space_group_name_H-M   'P 1'
#
loop_
_entity.id
_entity.type
_entity.pdbx_description
1 polymer ?
#
loop_
_entity_poly.entity_id
_entity_poly.type
_entity_poly.pdbx_seq_one_letter_code
_entity_poly.pdbx_strand_id
1 'polypeptide(L)'
;MVLTSQVYKMQTESFKSVHFKFQGDALLMKNASDSTGNVIEFITSPNNPDGLFKKLVLQGLSVNAIYDHAYYWPHFSAIPAQADGDVMIFIISKLTSHAGSRFG
;
A
#
# COMPACT_ATOMS: atom_id res chain seq x y z
N MET A 1 6.07 -2.18 10.54
CA MET A 1 5.03 -3.22 10.33
C MET A 1 4.38 -2.98 8.98
N VAL A 2 4.06 -3.99 8.17
CA VAL A 2 3.55 -3.85 6.77
C VAL A 2 2.26 -4.64 6.56
N LEU A 3 1.29 -4.09 5.82
CA LEU A 3 -0.08 -4.64 5.72
C LEU A 3 -0.64 -4.62 4.27
N THR A 4 -1.31 -5.71 3.88
CA THR A 4 -1.92 -6.05 2.56
C THR A 4 -0.99 -6.48 1.42
N SER A 5 -1.49 -7.32 0.48
CA SER A 5 -0.83 -8.00 -0.66
C SER A 5 0.30 -9.02 -0.36
N GLN A 6 0.23 -10.18 -1.04
CA GLN A 6 1.22 -11.28 -0.95
C GLN A 6 2.65 -10.83 -1.33
N VAL A 7 2.78 -9.87 -2.25
CA VAL A 7 4.09 -9.35 -2.68
C VAL A 7 4.72 -8.49 -1.59
N TYR A 8 3.94 -7.65 -0.90
CA TYR A 8 4.43 -6.85 0.21
C TYR A 8 4.86 -7.74 1.39
N LYS A 9 4.09 -8.79 1.68
CA LYS A 9 4.51 -9.83 2.64
C LYS A 9 5.85 -10.45 2.25
N MET A 10 5.94 -11.02 1.05
CA MET A 10 7.14 -11.72 0.60
C MET A 10 8.38 -10.82 0.61
N GLN A 11 8.28 -9.58 0.13
CA GLN A 11 9.40 -8.65 0.16
C GLN A 11 9.79 -8.24 1.58
N THR A 12 8.81 -7.94 2.45
CA THR A 12 9.08 -7.56 3.85
C THR A 12 9.73 -8.71 4.62
N GLU A 13 9.31 -9.95 4.36
CA GLU A 13 9.88 -11.13 5.01
C GLU A 13 11.27 -11.48 4.48
N SER A 14 11.56 -11.15 3.21
CA SER A 14 12.85 -11.40 2.58
C SER A 14 13.92 -10.34 2.92
N PHE A 15 13.53 -9.07 3.09
CA PHE A 15 14.45 -7.95 3.25
C PHE A 15 14.35 -7.29 4.62
N LYS A 16 15.51 -7.08 5.27
CA LYS A 16 15.63 -6.36 6.56
C LYS A 16 14.65 -6.83 7.64
N SER A 17 14.42 -8.15 7.71
CA SER A 17 13.49 -8.79 8.65
C SER A 17 13.80 -8.56 10.14
N VAL A 18 15.02 -8.11 10.47
CA VAL A 18 15.42 -7.69 11.83
C VAL A 18 14.73 -6.39 12.26
N HIS A 19 14.47 -5.47 11.32
CA HIS A 19 13.88 -4.15 11.62
C HIS A 19 12.40 -4.08 11.28
N PHE A 20 11.95 -4.86 10.29
CA PHE A 20 10.57 -4.85 9.83
C PHE A 20 9.98 -6.25 9.89
N LYS A 21 8.75 -6.32 10.41
CA LYS A 21 7.94 -7.53 10.44
C LYS A 21 6.62 -7.30 9.72
N PHE A 22 6.26 -8.22 8.84
CA PHE A 22 4.92 -8.28 8.25
C PHE A 22 3.93 -8.77 9.31
N GLN A 23 2.77 -8.13 9.41
CA GLN A 23 1.80 -8.43 10.47
C GLN A 23 0.36 -8.63 10.00
N GLY A 24 0.13 -8.67 8.69
CA GLY A 24 -1.16 -9.12 8.16
C GLY A 24 -2.07 -8.00 7.67
N ASP A 25 -3.32 -8.04 8.08
CA ASP A 25 -4.39 -7.17 7.57
C ASP A 25 -4.65 -6.01 8.53
N ALA A 26 -4.64 -4.78 7.99
CA ALA A 26 -4.93 -3.56 8.74
C ALA A 26 -6.33 -3.54 9.37
N LEU A 27 -7.32 -4.16 8.74
CA LEU A 27 -8.68 -4.24 9.28
C LEU A 27 -8.75 -5.14 10.52
N LEU A 28 -7.97 -6.23 10.54
CA LEU A 28 -7.89 -7.12 11.70
C LEU A 28 -7.13 -6.47 12.85
N MET A 29 -6.10 -5.69 12.51
CA MET A 29 -5.30 -4.95 13.48
C MET A 29 -6.05 -3.81 14.16
N LYS A 30 -6.94 -3.11 13.45
CA LYS A 30 -7.69 -1.98 14.00
C LYS A 30 -8.41 -2.33 15.31
N ASN A 31 -8.82 -3.58 15.47
CA ASN A 31 -9.54 -4.08 16.64
C ASN A 31 -8.62 -4.66 17.72
N ALA A 32 -7.35 -4.90 17.41
CA ALA A 32 -6.35 -5.33 18.37
C ALA A 32 -5.78 -4.09 19.06
N SER A 33 -6.42 -3.69 20.16
CA SER A 33 -6.27 -2.42 20.87
C SER A 33 -4.86 -2.03 21.39
N ASP A 34 -3.78 -2.75 21.03
CA ASP A 34 -2.44 -2.56 21.59
C ASP A 34 -1.31 -2.79 20.56
N SER A 35 -1.40 -2.24 19.35
CA SER A 35 -0.20 -2.16 18.50
C SER A 35 0.74 -1.06 19.02
N THR A 36 1.53 -1.37 20.04
CA THR A 36 2.49 -0.47 20.72
C THR A 36 3.72 -0.07 19.90
N GLY A 37 3.70 -0.26 18.57
CA GLY A 37 4.85 -0.04 17.70
C GLY A 37 4.51 0.77 16.45
N ASN A 38 5.54 1.35 15.84
CA ASN A 38 5.39 2.10 14.58
C ASN A 38 4.94 1.18 13.43
N VAL A 39 3.86 1.56 12.76
CA VAL A 39 3.24 0.83 11.66
C VAL A 39 3.39 1.58 10.35
N ILE A 40 3.58 0.84 9.27
CA ILE A 40 3.58 1.33 7.89
C ILE A 40 2.45 0.59 7.16
N GLU A 41 1.35 1.26 6.90
CA GLU A 41 0.25 0.68 6.13
C GLU A 41 0.49 0.90 4.63
N PHE A 42 0.49 -0.18 3.85
CA PHE A 42 0.48 -0.09 2.40
C PHE A 42 -0.96 -0.05 1.93
N ILE A 43 -1.30 0.99 1.15
CA ILE A 43 -2.66 1.25 0.68
C ILE A 43 -2.63 1.18 -0.83
N THR A 44 -3.08 0.08 -1.40
CA THR A 44 -3.25 -0.05 -2.85
C THR A 44 -4.58 0.56 -3.26
N SER A 45 -4.56 1.62 -4.06
CA SER A 45 -5.75 2.39 -4.41
C SER A 45 -5.65 2.97 -5.83
N PRO A 46 -6.43 2.51 -6.82
CA PRO A 46 -7.35 1.36 -6.76
C PRO A 46 -6.67 0.06 -6.37
N ASN A 47 -7.36 -0.77 -5.60
CA ASN A 47 -6.85 -2.02 -5.05
C ASN A 47 -6.82 -3.15 -6.10
N ASN A 48 -5.93 -4.11 -5.90
CA ASN A 48 -5.84 -5.33 -6.70
C ASN A 48 -6.25 -6.53 -5.81
N PRO A 49 -7.28 -7.34 -6.15
CA PRO A 49 -7.91 -7.45 -7.48
C PRO A 49 -9.24 -6.71 -7.67
N ASP A 50 -9.84 -6.13 -6.63
CA ASP A 50 -11.24 -5.64 -6.67
C ASP A 50 -11.41 -4.28 -7.38
N GLY A 51 -10.34 -3.54 -7.67
CA GLY A 51 -10.38 -2.24 -8.33
C GLY A 51 -10.96 -1.12 -7.46
N LEU A 52 -11.21 -1.37 -6.17
CA LEU A 52 -11.85 -0.39 -5.29
C LEU A 52 -10.84 0.61 -4.74
N PHE A 53 -11.25 1.86 -4.61
CA PHE A 53 -10.46 2.84 -3.86
C PHE A 53 -10.39 2.46 -2.39
N LYS A 54 -9.17 2.38 -1.86
CA LYS A 54 -8.91 2.18 -0.43
C LYS A 54 -8.35 3.46 0.18
N LYS A 55 -8.54 3.57 1.49
CA LYS A 55 -8.03 4.64 2.34
C LYS A 55 -7.32 4.01 3.52
N LEU A 56 -6.50 4.80 4.19
CA LEU A 56 -5.82 4.42 5.42
C LEU A 56 -6.84 3.89 6.46
N VAL A 57 -6.58 2.69 6.98
CA VAL A 57 -7.44 2.01 7.96
C VAL A 57 -6.99 2.31 9.39
N LEU A 58 -5.68 2.25 9.64
CA LEU A 58 -5.08 2.52 10.94
C LEU A 58 -4.91 4.01 11.18
N GLN A 59 -5.06 4.45 12.42
CA GLN A 59 -4.94 5.85 12.80
C GLN A 59 -4.00 5.99 14.00
N GLY A 60 -3.32 7.13 14.08
CA GLY A 60 -2.43 7.47 15.20
C GLY A 60 -1.09 8.03 14.73
N LEU A 61 -0.38 8.69 15.64
CA LEU A 61 0.93 9.33 15.36
C LEU A 61 2.03 8.34 14.98
N SER A 62 1.86 7.07 15.32
CA SER A 62 2.81 5.98 15.02
C SER A 62 2.43 5.22 13.75
N VAL A 63 1.43 5.68 12.98
CA VAL A 63 1.00 5.07 11.73
C VAL A 63 1.47 5.93 10.57
N ASN A 64 2.34 5.37 9.72
CA ASN A 64 2.73 5.95 8.46
C ASN A 64 2.04 5.22 7.30
N ALA A 65 1.77 5.93 6.21
CA ALA A 65 1.09 5.39 5.04
C ALA A 65 2.00 5.40 3.81
N ILE A 66 1.95 4.34 3.01
CA ILE A 66 2.50 4.30 1.65
C ILE A 66 1.36 3.99 0.70
N TYR A 67 1.04 4.94 -0.17
CA TYR A 67 -0.02 4.80 -1.16
C TYR A 67 0.54 4.22 -2.46
N ASP A 68 0.11 3.02 -2.82
CA ASP A 68 0.40 2.39 -4.10
C ASP A 68 -0.70 2.75 -5.11
N HIS A 69 -0.35 3.66 -6.01
CA HIS A 69 -1.19 4.20 -7.07
C HIS A 69 -0.87 3.58 -8.43
N ALA A 70 -0.37 2.34 -8.46
CA ALA A 70 -0.12 1.61 -9.71
C ALA A 70 -1.31 1.64 -10.67
N TYR A 71 -2.54 1.56 -10.17
CA TYR A 71 -3.77 1.56 -10.97
C TYR A 71 -4.51 2.92 -10.97
N TYR A 72 -3.94 4.00 -10.42
CA TYR A 72 -4.60 5.31 -10.32
C TYR A 72 -4.53 6.09 -11.65
N TRP A 73 -5.07 5.49 -12.71
CA TRP A 73 -5.07 6.03 -14.06
C TRP A 73 -6.46 5.92 -14.69
N PRO A 74 -6.84 6.82 -15.61
CA PRO A 74 -8.15 6.81 -16.28
C PRO A 74 -8.51 5.48 -16.97
N HIS A 75 -7.51 4.66 -17.31
CA HIS A 75 -7.69 3.33 -17.88
C HIS A 75 -8.34 2.32 -16.91
N PHE A 76 -8.17 2.50 -15.60
CA PHE A 76 -8.66 1.57 -14.58
C PHE A 76 -9.80 2.13 -13.75
N SER A 77 -9.86 3.46 -13.56
CA SER A 77 -10.90 4.11 -12.77
C SER A 77 -11.05 5.58 -13.15
N ALA A 78 -12.24 6.13 -12.92
CA ALA A 78 -12.43 7.58 -12.95
C ALA A 78 -11.56 8.22 -11.85
N ILE A 79 -10.97 9.38 -12.13
CA ILE A 79 -10.11 10.08 -11.17
C ILE A 79 -10.99 10.96 -10.27
N PRO A 80 -11.23 10.60 -9.00
CA PRO A 80 -12.14 11.34 -8.14
C PRO A 80 -11.55 12.67 -7.65
N ALA A 81 -10.23 12.72 -7.48
CA ALA A 81 -9.49 13.88 -7.02
C ALA A 81 -8.00 13.72 -7.38
N GLN A 82 -7.20 14.75 -7.15
CA GLN A 82 -5.75 14.62 -7.15
C GLN A 82 -5.30 13.74 -5.98
N ALA A 83 -4.27 12.91 -6.18
CA ALA A 83 -3.66 12.14 -5.10
C ALA A 83 -2.82 13.05 -4.19
N ASP A 84 -2.97 12.89 -2.88
CA ASP A 84 -2.40 13.76 -1.84
C ASP A 84 -2.00 12.93 -0.61
N GLY A 85 -1.08 11.98 -0.80
CA GLY A 85 -0.50 11.17 0.27
C GLY A 85 0.97 11.52 0.52
N ASP A 86 1.44 11.37 1.77
CA ASP A 86 2.82 11.71 2.15
C ASP A 86 3.88 10.95 1.32
N VAL A 87 3.63 9.66 1.08
CA VAL A 87 4.44 8.81 0.20
C VAL A 87 3.52 8.11 -0.78
N MET A 88 3.77 8.33 -2.07
CA MET A 88 2.99 7.77 -3.17
C MET A 88 3.90 7.05 -4.17
N ILE A 89 3.44 5.91 -4.67
CA ILE A 89 4.14 5.09 -5.66
C ILE A 89 3.32 5.05 -6.94
N PHE A 90 3.96 5.32 -8.07
CA PHE A 90 3.39 5.16 -9.41
C PHE A 90 4.26 4.20 -10.21
N ILE A 91 3.69 3.49 -11.19
CA ILE A 91 4.49 2.60 -12.05
C ILE A 91 4.10 2.76 -13.51
N ILE A 92 5.09 2.87 -14.40
CA ILE A 92 4.82 3.04 -15.84
C ILE A 92 4.28 1.78 -16.51
N SER A 93 4.47 0.63 -15.86
CA SER A 93 3.99 -0.66 -16.36
C SER A 93 2.46 -0.74 -16.47
N LYS A 94 1.74 0.01 -15.63
CA LYS A 94 0.28 0.09 -15.66
C LYS A 94 -0.22 1.32 -16.41
N LEU A 95 0.57 2.38 -16.47
CA LEU A 95 0.26 3.56 -17.28
C LEU A 95 0.40 3.29 -18.79
N THR A 96 1.51 2.68 -19.22
CA THR A 96 1.89 2.58 -20.64
C THR A 96 2.04 1.14 -21.13
N SER A 97 1.77 0.14 -20.29
CA SER A 97 2.03 -1.28 -20.57
C SER A 97 3.51 -1.68 -20.76
N HIS A 98 4.47 -0.80 -20.46
CA HIS A 98 5.90 -1.08 -20.57
C HIS A 98 6.48 -1.73 -19.29
N ALA A 99 6.03 -2.94 -18.98
CA ALA A 99 6.52 -3.66 -17.78
C ALA A 99 8.02 -4.03 -17.84
N GLY A 100 8.58 -4.16 -19.04
CA GLY A 100 9.99 -4.50 -19.26
C GLY A 100 10.97 -3.40 -18.85
N SER A 101 10.52 -2.15 -18.76
CA SER A 101 11.37 -1.00 -18.37
C SER A 101 11.75 -1.00 -16.89
N ARG A 102 11.00 -1.73 -16.04
CA ARG A 102 11.26 -1.83 -14.59
C ARG A 102 11.38 -0.46 -13.89
N PHE A 103 10.52 0.48 -14.27
CA PHE A 103 10.56 1.87 -13.79
C PHE A 103 9.26 2.24 -13.05
N GLY A 104 9.40 3.03 -11.98
CA GLY A 104 8.34 3.55 -11.11
C GLY A 104 8.89 4.65 -10.23
#